data_AF-A0A2K0XMP1-F1
#
_entry.id   AF-A0A2K0XMP1-F1
#
_cell.length_a   1.000
_cell.length_b   1.000
_cell.length_c   1.000
_cell.angle_alpha   90.00
_cell.angle_beta   90.00
_cell.angle_gamma   90.00
#
_symmetry.space_group_name_H-M   'P 1'
#
loop_
_entity.id
_entity.type
_entity.pdbx_description
1 polymer ?
#
loop_
_entity_poly.entity_id
_entity_poly.type
_entity_poly.pdbx_seq_one_letter_code
_entity_poly.pdbx_strand_id
1 'polypeptide(L)'
;MTALIGTAVMMSPAAALAQEQGDAVTRMALDRMIISAGAEKVAIDTPQAVSALDQEDIDQTQASTIGDLLEGLPGVNVQGGVGQLGQGFNIRGMGTAIGDSDNRILLTVDGVTKFYEQYRMGALFTEPELYKRVEVLRGPASSTLYGAGALAGVVNFTTKDASDFLSEGDPLALRLKAATETNAQAQTLSGIVAVQPTEGVHGGDKPGQWSAGKLLSAAE
;
A
#
# COMPACT_ATOMS: atom_id res chain seq x y z
N MET A 1 41.07 25.78 -14.93
CA MET A 1 41.82 24.74 -15.68
C MET A 1 40.82 23.71 -16.14
N THR A 2 40.21 23.98 -17.30
CA THR A 2 39.08 23.24 -17.89
C THR A 2 39.61 22.36 -19.01
N ALA A 3 39.58 21.04 -18.82
CA ALA A 3 40.00 20.07 -19.83
C ALA A 3 38.79 19.70 -20.71
N LEU A 4 38.81 20.12 -21.98
CA LEU A 4 37.94 19.60 -23.02
C LEU A 4 38.52 18.27 -23.52
N ILE A 5 37.76 17.18 -23.40
CA ILE A 5 38.05 15.91 -24.07
C ILE A 5 37.05 15.80 -25.23
N GLY A 6 37.57 15.92 -26.45
CA GLY A 6 36.82 15.69 -27.68
C GLY A 6 36.72 14.20 -27.97
N THR A 7 35.52 13.71 -28.23
CA THR A 7 35.28 12.33 -28.67
C THR A 7 34.65 12.37 -30.06
N ALA A 8 35.34 11.74 -31.01
CA ALA A 8 34.95 11.64 -32.42
C ALA A 8 33.71 10.74 -32.58
N VAL A 9 32.68 11.26 -33.24
CA VAL A 9 31.50 10.48 -33.64
C VAL A 9 31.79 9.85 -35.00
N MET A 10 31.95 8.52 -35.02
CA MET A 10 31.92 7.75 -36.26
C MET A 10 30.47 7.58 -36.71
N MET A 11 30.12 8.14 -37.86
CA MET A 11 28.86 7.88 -38.57
C MET A 11 28.93 6.48 -39.21
N SER A 12 28.25 5.51 -38.63
CA SER A 12 27.95 4.23 -39.28
C SER A 12 26.59 4.31 -40.00
N PRO A 13 26.44 3.69 -41.18
CA PRO A 13 25.24 3.79 -42.00
C PRO A 13 24.06 3.07 -41.35
N ALA A 14 22.88 3.70 -41.45
CA ALA A 14 21.63 3.20 -40.92
C ALA A 14 21.22 1.90 -41.63
N ALA A 15 21.18 0.79 -40.88
CA ALA A 15 20.44 -0.39 -41.28
C ALA A 15 18.94 -0.09 -41.10
N ALA A 16 18.22 -0.04 -42.22
CA ALA A 16 16.76 0.04 -42.23
C ALA A 16 16.20 -1.24 -41.59
N LEU A 17 15.77 -1.15 -40.33
CA LEU A 17 14.98 -2.19 -39.69
C LEU A 17 13.57 -2.10 -40.28
N ALA A 18 13.15 -3.21 -40.90
CA ALA A 18 11.78 -3.39 -41.35
C ALA A 18 10.84 -3.16 -40.17
N GLN A 19 9.95 -2.18 -40.29
CA GLN A 19 8.92 -1.93 -39.31
C GLN A 19 7.86 -3.03 -39.47
N GLU A 20 7.99 -4.08 -38.66
CA GLU A 20 6.94 -5.07 -38.50
C GLU A 20 5.74 -4.32 -37.91
N GLN A 21 4.73 -4.12 -38.76
CA GLN A 21 3.47 -3.49 -38.37
C GLN A 21 2.70 -4.50 -37.51
N GLY A 22 3.13 -4.60 -36.25
CA GLY A 22 2.46 -5.35 -35.22
C GLY A 22 1.08 -4.75 -35.01
N ASP A 23 0.07 -5.56 -35.28
CA ASP A 23 -1.33 -5.27 -35.05
C ASP A 23 -1.48 -4.65 -33.66
N ALA A 24 -1.90 -3.38 -33.60
CA ALA A 24 -2.04 -2.65 -32.35
C ALA A 24 -3.27 -3.19 -31.61
N VAL A 25 -3.11 -4.36 -31.01
CA VAL A 25 -4.06 -4.90 -30.03
C VAL A 25 -4.12 -3.84 -28.93
N THR A 26 -5.24 -3.11 -28.91
CA THR A 26 -5.56 -2.19 -27.81
C THR A 26 -5.64 -3.04 -26.55
N ARG A 27 -4.55 -3.09 -25.79
CA ARG A 27 -4.51 -3.76 -24.50
C ARG A 27 -5.42 -2.98 -23.58
N MET A 28 -6.64 -3.46 -23.40
CA MET A 28 -7.51 -2.96 -22.34
C MET A 28 -6.85 -3.37 -21.02
N ALA A 29 -6.36 -2.40 -20.26
CA ALA A 29 -6.00 -2.59 -18.87
C ALA A 29 -7.31 -2.81 -18.10
N LEU A 30 -7.66 -4.07 -17.89
CA LEU A 30 -8.81 -4.45 -17.08
C LEU A 30 -8.41 -4.35 -15.61
N ASP A 31 -9.33 -3.87 -14.78
CA ASP A 31 -9.14 -3.88 -13.33
C ASP A 31 -9.01 -5.33 -12.84
N ARG A 32 -8.13 -5.55 -11.86
CA ARG A 32 -7.73 -6.90 -11.45
C ARG A 32 -8.92 -7.62 -10.80
N MET A 33 -9.23 -8.83 -11.28
CA MET A 33 -10.21 -9.69 -10.63
C MET A 33 -9.59 -10.29 -9.37
N ILE A 34 -10.05 -9.83 -8.21
CA ILE A 34 -9.56 -10.26 -6.91
C ILE A 34 -10.27 -11.56 -6.55
N ILE A 35 -9.59 -12.71 -6.52
CA ILE A 35 -10.16 -13.98 -6.03
C ILE A 35 -9.54 -14.28 -4.66
N SER A 36 -10.32 -14.54 -3.60
CA SER A 36 -9.79 -15.13 -2.34
C SER A 36 -10.36 -16.50 -2.09
N ALA A 37 -9.47 -17.42 -1.72
CA ALA A 37 -9.84 -18.46 -0.78
C ALA A 37 -9.67 -17.89 0.65
N GLY A 38 -10.69 -18.00 1.51
CA GLY A 38 -10.53 -17.99 2.97
C GLY A 38 -10.57 -16.66 3.73
N ALA A 39 -10.67 -15.50 3.08
CA ALA A 39 -10.97 -14.22 3.75
C ALA A 39 -12.12 -13.55 2.99
N GLU A 40 -13.09 -13.00 3.72
CA GLU A 40 -14.28 -12.35 3.17
C GLU A 40 -13.84 -11.12 2.34
N LYS A 41 -13.83 -11.28 1.01
CA LYS A 41 -13.33 -10.26 0.08
C LYS A 41 -14.49 -9.47 -0.48
N VAL A 42 -14.58 -8.23 0.00
CA VAL A 42 -15.57 -7.23 -0.38
C VAL A 42 -15.59 -6.95 -1.91
N ALA A 43 -14.52 -7.26 -2.65
CA ALA A 43 -14.42 -6.94 -4.07
C ALA A 43 -15.27 -7.79 -5.03
N ILE A 44 -15.54 -9.07 -4.74
CA ILE A 44 -16.25 -9.96 -5.69
C ILE A 44 -17.76 -9.92 -5.46
N ASP A 45 -18.19 -9.92 -4.20
CA ASP A 45 -19.60 -10.09 -3.84
C ASP A 45 -20.32 -8.77 -3.55
N THR A 46 -19.61 -7.63 -3.64
CA THR A 46 -20.21 -6.32 -3.42
C THR A 46 -20.43 -5.63 -4.76
N PRO A 47 -21.65 -5.14 -5.06
CA PRO A 47 -21.93 -4.32 -6.24
C PRO A 47 -21.36 -2.90 -6.05
N GLN A 48 -20.07 -2.80 -5.78
CA GLN A 48 -19.36 -1.57 -5.45
C GLN A 48 -18.04 -1.47 -6.21
N ALA A 49 -17.65 -0.24 -6.56
CA ALA A 49 -16.37 0.02 -7.20
C ALA A 49 -15.23 -0.15 -6.19
N VAL A 50 -14.50 -1.25 -6.31
CA VAL A 50 -13.32 -1.57 -5.48
C VAL A 50 -12.07 -1.47 -6.34
N SER A 51 -11.02 -0.84 -5.84
CA SER A 51 -9.66 -1.00 -6.38
C SER A 51 -8.78 -1.61 -5.29
N ALA A 52 -7.85 -2.49 -5.67
CA ALA A 52 -6.86 -3.02 -4.76
C ALA A 52 -5.46 -2.83 -5.33
N LEU A 53 -4.53 -2.55 -4.42
CA LEU A 53 -3.10 -2.51 -4.66
C LEU A 53 -2.50 -3.66 -3.87
N ASP A 54 -1.93 -4.64 -4.56
CA ASP A 54 -1.22 -5.75 -3.96
C ASP A 54 0.27 -5.39 -3.78
N GLN A 55 1.05 -6.30 -3.20
CA GLN A 55 2.45 -6.06 -2.87
C GLN A 55 3.29 -5.56 -4.05
N GLU A 56 3.08 -6.15 -5.24
CA GLU A 56 3.81 -5.75 -6.45
C GLU A 56 3.47 -4.31 -6.88
N ASP A 57 2.19 -3.92 -6.78
CA ASP A 57 1.77 -2.56 -7.13
C ASP A 57 2.36 -1.54 -6.14
N ILE A 58 2.38 -1.89 -4.84
CA ILE A 58 2.99 -1.08 -3.78
C ILE A 58 4.50 -0.89 -4.02
N ASP A 59 5.20 -1.99 -4.37
CA ASP A 59 6.64 -1.95 -4.61
C ASP A 59 7.00 -1.16 -5.88
N GLN A 60 6.20 -1.30 -6.94
CA GLN A 60 6.39 -0.57 -8.20
C GLN A 60 6.12 0.94 -8.06
N THR A 61 5.16 1.32 -7.21
CA THR A 61 4.82 2.73 -7.00
C THR A 61 5.95 3.49 -6.31
N GLN A 62 6.79 2.81 -5.52
CA GLN A 62 7.84 3.41 -4.69
C GLN A 62 7.34 4.60 -3.86
N ALA A 63 6.10 4.49 -3.37
CA ALA A 63 5.43 5.55 -2.63
C ALA A 63 6.23 5.96 -1.38
N SER A 64 6.32 7.27 -1.17
CA SER A 64 6.88 7.84 0.06
C SER A 64 5.81 8.01 1.13
N THR A 65 4.57 8.25 0.71
CA THR A 65 3.43 8.44 1.59
C THR A 65 2.25 7.55 1.17
N ILE A 66 1.29 7.38 2.07
CA ILE A 66 0.04 6.67 1.74
C ILE A 66 -0.75 7.44 0.68
N GLY A 67 -0.66 8.77 0.68
CA GLY A 67 -1.20 9.60 -0.39
C GLY A 67 -0.71 9.18 -1.77
N ASP A 68 0.61 9.12 -1.97
CA ASP A 68 1.21 8.77 -3.27
C ASP A 68 0.75 7.39 -3.75
N LEU A 69 0.58 6.46 -2.80
CA LEU A 69 0.08 5.12 -3.09
C LEU A 69 -1.36 5.14 -3.64
N LEU A 70 -2.20 6.04 -3.13
CA LEU A 70 -3.62 6.10 -3.49
C LEU A 70 -3.92 7.05 -4.65
N GLU A 71 -3.01 7.99 -4.99
CA GLU A 71 -3.23 9.02 -6.00
C GLU A 71 -3.46 8.45 -7.41
N GLY A 72 -2.92 7.26 -7.71
CA GLY A 72 -3.15 6.56 -8.98
C GLY A 72 -4.54 5.92 -9.12
N LEU A 73 -5.35 5.89 -8.04
CA LEU A 73 -6.64 5.20 -8.05
C LEU A 73 -7.78 6.10 -8.57
N PRO A 74 -8.67 5.56 -9.41
CA PRO A 74 -9.73 6.37 -10.00
C PRO A 74 -10.72 6.86 -8.95
N GLY A 75 -11.03 8.16 -9.01
CA GLY A 75 -11.98 8.81 -8.11
C GLY A 75 -11.47 8.97 -6.67
N VAL A 76 -10.18 8.75 -6.45
CA VAL A 76 -9.47 9.04 -5.19
C VAL A 76 -8.56 10.24 -5.43
N ASN A 77 -8.52 11.15 -4.48
CA ASN A 77 -7.60 12.27 -4.49
C ASN A 77 -7.04 12.48 -3.08
N VAL A 78 -5.80 12.96 -3.01
CA VAL A 78 -5.12 13.29 -1.76
C VAL A 78 -5.26 14.80 -1.54
N GLN A 79 -5.64 15.20 -0.33
CA GLN A 79 -5.80 16.60 0.07
C GLN A 79 -4.86 16.91 1.23
N GLY A 80 -4.28 18.11 1.28
CA GLY A 80 -3.44 18.55 2.39
C GLY A 80 -1.96 18.67 2.03
N GLY A 81 -1.08 18.27 2.94
CA GLY A 81 0.37 18.43 2.81
C GLY A 81 1.02 17.40 1.92
N VAL A 82 2.19 17.75 1.37
CA VAL A 82 3.02 16.88 0.51
C VAL A 82 3.82 15.83 1.29
N GLY A 83 3.85 15.92 2.63
CA GLY A 83 4.56 14.97 3.49
C GLY A 83 3.63 13.95 4.12
N GLN A 84 4.20 12.91 4.73
CA GLN A 84 3.47 11.88 5.49
C GLN A 84 2.59 12.49 6.59
N LEU A 85 3.02 13.64 7.13
CA LEU A 85 2.25 14.45 8.05
C LEU A 85 1.22 15.30 7.29
N GLY A 86 -0.06 15.04 7.55
CA GLY A 86 -1.13 15.92 7.09
C GLY A 86 -1.71 15.54 5.73
N GLN A 87 -1.95 14.26 5.51
CA GLN A 87 -2.71 13.79 4.34
C GLN A 87 -4.16 13.50 4.73
N GLY A 88 -5.08 14.15 4.02
CA GLY A 88 -6.49 13.80 3.96
C GLY A 88 -6.80 13.09 2.65
N PHE A 89 -7.90 12.36 2.62
CA PHE A 89 -8.34 11.66 1.42
C PHE A 89 -9.67 12.24 0.94
N ASN A 90 -9.89 12.16 -0.36
CA ASN A 90 -11.15 12.50 -1.01
C ASN A 90 -11.55 11.34 -1.92
N ILE A 91 -12.79 10.88 -1.79
CA ILE A 91 -13.36 9.86 -2.66
C ILE A 91 -14.63 10.45 -3.27
N ARG A 92 -14.62 10.61 -4.59
CA ARG A 92 -15.76 11.15 -5.36
C ARG A 92 -16.30 12.48 -4.82
N GLY A 93 -15.42 13.41 -4.44
CA GLY A 93 -15.77 14.73 -3.94
C GLY A 93 -16.14 14.77 -2.46
N MET A 94 -16.14 13.63 -1.76
CA MET A 94 -16.41 13.54 -0.33
C MET A 94 -15.15 13.16 0.43
N GLY A 95 -14.89 13.83 1.55
CA GLY A 95 -13.68 13.68 2.34
C GLY A 95 -13.05 15.04 2.59
N THR A 96 -12.42 15.17 3.74
CA THR A 96 -11.95 16.44 4.27
C THR A 96 -10.43 16.47 4.28
N ALA A 97 -9.86 17.67 4.21
CA ALA A 97 -8.45 17.86 4.53
C ALA A 97 -8.24 17.61 6.04
N ILE A 98 -6.98 17.42 6.41
CA ILE A 98 -6.49 17.26 7.79
C ILE A 98 -7.34 18.04 8.80
N GLY A 99 -7.75 17.39 9.88
CA GLY A 99 -8.24 18.12 11.05
C GLY A 99 -9.75 18.10 11.26
N ASP A 100 -10.51 17.49 10.35
CA ASP A 100 -11.97 17.47 10.44
C ASP A 100 -12.51 16.14 11.00
N SER A 101 -13.39 16.26 11.99
CA SER A 101 -14.13 15.14 12.56
C SER A 101 -15.24 14.60 11.64
N ASP A 102 -15.68 15.36 10.62
CA ASP A 102 -16.67 14.90 9.62
C ASP A 102 -16.00 14.23 8.41
N ASN A 103 -14.93 13.45 8.63
CA ASN A 103 -14.38 12.66 7.53
C ASN A 103 -15.36 11.52 7.19
N ARG A 104 -15.83 11.53 5.94
CA ARG A 104 -16.81 10.57 5.40
C ARG A 104 -16.15 9.33 4.78
N ILE A 105 -14.83 9.21 4.92
CA ILE A 105 -14.04 8.07 4.49
C ILE A 105 -13.55 7.33 5.73
N LEU A 106 -13.88 6.06 5.83
CA LEU A 106 -13.40 5.22 6.92
C LEU A 106 -12.02 4.64 6.58
N LEU A 107 -11.08 4.75 7.50
CA LEU A 107 -9.74 4.17 7.38
C LEU A 107 -9.63 2.97 8.33
N THR A 108 -9.21 1.83 7.83
CA THR A 108 -9.08 0.59 8.62
C THR A 108 -7.72 -0.05 8.40
N VAL A 109 -7.09 -0.53 9.47
CA VAL A 109 -5.83 -1.29 9.39
C VAL A 109 -6.09 -2.63 10.07
N ASP A 110 -5.95 -3.72 9.32
CA ASP A 110 -6.23 -5.08 9.77
C ASP A 110 -7.63 -5.22 10.41
N GLY A 111 -8.62 -4.56 9.80
CA GLY A 111 -10.01 -4.54 10.28
C GLY A 111 -10.28 -3.57 11.44
N VAL A 112 -9.26 -2.93 12.02
CA VAL A 112 -9.43 -1.95 13.10
C VAL A 112 -9.54 -0.54 12.53
N THR A 113 -10.64 0.14 12.86
CA THR A 113 -10.86 1.53 12.47
C THR A 113 -9.81 2.46 13.08
N LYS A 114 -9.20 3.30 12.23
CA LYS A 114 -8.38 4.41 12.66
C LYS A 114 -9.26 5.61 12.94
N PHE A 115 -9.21 6.10 14.17
CA PHE A 115 -9.96 7.26 14.61
C PHE A 115 -9.17 8.55 14.38
N TYR A 116 -9.91 9.60 14.08
CA TYR A 116 -9.37 10.95 14.04
C TYR A 116 -8.95 11.38 15.46
N GLU A 117 -7.71 11.84 15.61
CA GLU A 117 -7.19 12.38 16.87
C GLU A 117 -6.72 13.82 16.67
N GLN A 118 -7.44 14.77 17.28
CA GLN A 118 -7.31 16.21 17.04
C GLN A 118 -5.91 16.77 17.31
N TYR A 119 -5.18 16.18 18.25
CA TYR A 119 -3.81 16.58 18.60
C TYR A 119 -2.73 15.86 17.79
N ARG A 120 -3.09 14.81 17.04
CA ARG A 120 -2.17 14.03 16.22
C ARG A 120 -2.49 14.17 14.74
N MET A 121 -3.06 15.31 14.33
CA MET A 121 -3.26 15.69 12.93
C MET A 121 -3.98 14.65 12.06
N GLY A 122 -4.87 13.81 12.61
CA GLY A 122 -5.91 13.06 11.89
C GLY A 122 -5.54 12.16 10.70
N ALA A 123 -4.27 12.08 10.30
CA ALA A 123 -3.81 11.44 9.08
C ALA A 123 -3.17 10.08 9.39
N LEU A 124 -3.10 9.22 8.37
CA LEU A 124 -2.34 7.98 8.45
C LEU A 124 -0.85 8.30 8.24
N PHE A 125 -0.07 8.26 9.31
CA PHE A 125 1.38 8.56 9.29
C PHE A 125 2.25 7.30 9.19
N THR A 126 1.83 6.35 8.36
CA THR A 126 2.45 5.03 8.26
C THR A 126 3.25 4.91 6.99
N GLU A 127 4.33 4.15 7.04
CA GLU A 127 5.13 3.82 5.85
C GLU A 127 4.35 2.88 4.92
N PRO A 128 4.26 3.17 3.61
CA PRO A 128 3.61 2.29 2.63
C PRO A 128 4.16 0.86 2.64
N GLU A 129 5.46 0.70 2.92
CA GLU A 129 6.13 -0.60 2.89
C GLU A 129 5.65 -1.60 3.96
N LEU A 130 4.99 -1.11 5.01
CA LEU A 130 4.41 -1.94 6.06
C LEU A 130 3.15 -2.69 5.60
N TYR A 131 2.57 -2.29 4.48
CA TYR A 131 1.35 -2.87 3.95
C TYR A 131 1.67 -3.86 2.85
N LYS A 132 1.00 -5.01 2.88
CA LYS A 132 0.99 -5.98 1.77
C LYS A 132 -0.14 -5.76 0.79
N ARG A 133 -1.17 -5.05 1.24
CA ARG A 133 -2.37 -4.82 0.44
C ARG A 133 -3.12 -3.59 0.91
N VAL A 134 -3.63 -2.82 -0.05
CA VAL A 134 -4.53 -1.69 0.20
C VAL A 134 -5.75 -1.81 -0.69
N GLU A 135 -6.94 -1.78 -0.10
CA GLU A 135 -8.21 -1.82 -0.81
C GLU A 135 -8.97 -0.52 -0.61
N VAL A 136 -9.49 0.04 -1.70
CA VAL A 136 -10.33 1.24 -1.68
C VAL A 136 -11.71 0.91 -2.23
N LEU A 137 -12.69 0.97 -1.35
CA LEU A 137 -14.10 0.82 -1.67
C LEU A 137 -14.70 2.20 -1.82
N ARG A 138 -15.27 2.50 -2.99
CA ARG A 138 -15.75 3.85 -3.30
C ARG A 138 -17.27 3.89 -3.32
N GLY A 139 -17.85 4.83 -2.58
CA GLY A 139 -19.29 5.11 -2.53
C GLY A 139 -19.99 4.61 -1.25
N PRO A 140 -21.31 4.88 -1.16
CA PRO A 140 -22.07 4.72 0.08
C PRO A 140 -22.36 3.27 0.47
N ALA A 141 -22.27 2.31 -0.46
CA ALA A 141 -22.43 0.90 -0.17
C ALA A 141 -21.40 0.39 0.86
N SER A 142 -20.27 1.07 1.03
CA SER A 142 -19.28 0.75 2.06
C SER A 142 -19.85 0.83 3.49
N SER A 143 -20.86 1.68 3.71
CA SER A 143 -21.50 1.83 5.03
C SER A 143 -22.26 0.59 5.49
N THR A 144 -22.69 -0.30 4.58
CA THR A 144 -23.37 -1.53 4.97
C THR A 144 -22.40 -2.58 5.52
N LEU A 145 -21.15 -2.54 5.08
CA LEU A 145 -20.10 -3.51 5.47
C LEU A 145 -19.26 -3.01 6.64
N TYR A 146 -18.96 -1.70 6.68
CA TYR A 146 -18.05 -1.11 7.66
C TYR A 146 -18.73 -0.18 8.67
N GLY A 147 -20.02 0.13 8.48
CA GLY A 147 -20.81 0.93 9.42
C GLY A 147 -20.65 2.44 9.25
N ALA A 148 -20.79 3.17 10.36
CA ALA A 148 -20.82 4.64 10.37
C ALA A 148 -19.47 5.24 9.93
N GLY A 149 -19.52 6.37 9.23
CA GLY A 149 -18.32 7.07 8.73
C GLY A 149 -17.82 6.62 7.35
N ALA A 150 -18.41 5.57 6.76
CA ALA A 150 -18.06 5.03 5.44
C ALA A 150 -18.97 5.54 4.29
N LEU A 151 -19.48 6.78 4.38
CA LEU A 151 -20.44 7.32 3.41
C LEU A 151 -19.80 7.57 2.02
N ALA A 152 -18.56 8.07 2.01
CA ALA A 152 -17.78 8.26 0.80
C ALA A 152 -17.09 6.98 0.34
N GLY A 153 -16.74 6.12 1.28
CA GLY A 153 -16.03 4.88 1.03
C GLY A 153 -15.20 4.41 2.23
N VAL A 154 -14.40 3.38 1.99
CA VAL A 154 -13.47 2.80 2.95
C VAL A 154 -12.11 2.64 2.28
N VAL A 155 -11.04 2.94 3.02
CA VAL A 155 -9.68 2.50 2.70
C VAL A 155 -9.26 1.47 3.74
N ASN A 156 -9.04 0.25 3.29
CA ASN A 156 -8.65 -0.89 4.11
C ASN A 156 -7.19 -1.26 3.83
N PHE A 157 -6.39 -1.28 4.89
CA PHE A 157 -4.98 -1.62 4.84
C PHE A 157 -4.76 -2.98 5.50
N THR A 158 -3.99 -3.84 4.85
CA THR A 158 -3.52 -5.11 5.42
C THR A 158 -2.02 -5.03 5.62
N THR A 159 -1.56 -5.21 6.87
CA THR A 159 -0.14 -5.14 7.21
C THR A 159 0.61 -6.41 6.83
N LYS A 160 1.93 -6.27 6.65
CA LYS A 160 2.85 -7.39 6.50
C LYS A 160 3.10 -8.06 7.84
N ASP A 161 3.11 -9.38 7.81
CA ASP A 161 3.56 -10.23 8.91
C ASP A 161 5.04 -10.55 8.76
N ALA A 162 5.67 -11.05 9.82
CA ALA A 162 7.09 -11.43 9.78
C ALA A 162 7.40 -12.42 8.64
N SER A 163 6.48 -13.35 8.36
CA SER A 163 6.59 -14.30 7.25
C SER A 163 6.65 -13.64 5.87
N ASP A 164 6.11 -12.44 5.71
CA ASP A 164 6.14 -11.71 4.44
C ASP A 164 7.53 -11.11 4.15
N PHE A 165 8.43 -11.08 5.15
CA PHE A 165 9.80 -10.61 5.01
C PHE A 165 10.84 -11.75 4.96
N LEU A 166 10.48 -12.94 5.41
CA LEU A 166 11.39 -14.08 5.54
C LEU A 166 11.40 -14.91 4.26
N SER A 167 12.59 -15.40 3.87
CA SER A 167 12.75 -16.38 2.79
C SER A 167 12.71 -17.80 3.35
N GLU A 168 12.34 -18.78 2.52
CA GLU A 168 12.36 -20.19 2.94
C GLU A 168 13.75 -20.60 3.44
N GLY A 169 13.82 -21.03 4.71
CA GLY A 169 15.06 -21.49 5.35
C GLY A 169 15.90 -20.38 5.98
N ASP A 170 15.57 -19.10 5.78
CA ASP A 170 16.27 -17.97 6.41
C ASP A 170 15.47 -17.41 7.59
N PRO A 171 15.91 -17.63 8.85
CA PRO A 171 15.16 -17.22 10.03
C PRO A 171 15.32 -15.73 10.38
N LEU A 172 16.02 -14.95 9.56
CA LEU A 172 16.29 -13.54 9.80
C LEU A 172 16.20 -12.78 8.49
N ALA A 173 15.43 -11.70 8.48
CA ALA A 173 15.39 -10.73 7.40
C ALA A 173 15.64 -9.33 7.93
N LEU A 174 16.43 -8.56 7.16
CA LEU A 174 16.70 -7.15 7.39
C LEU A 174 16.37 -6.39 6.12
N ARG A 175 15.49 -5.40 6.21
CA ARG A 175 15.19 -4.45 5.14
C ARG A 175 15.58 -3.05 5.61
N LEU A 176 16.33 -2.34 4.78
CA LEU A 176 16.69 -0.94 5.01
C LEU A 176 16.23 -0.13 3.80
N LYS A 177 15.54 0.98 4.05
CA LYS A 177 15.11 1.94 3.04
C LYS A 177 15.75 3.28 3.33
N ALA A 178 16.34 3.88 2.32
CA ALA A 178 16.74 5.28 2.35
C ALA A 178 16.18 5.96 1.09
N ALA A 179 15.47 7.06 1.24
CA ALA A 179 14.89 7.82 0.14
C ALA A 179 15.14 9.31 0.32
N THR A 180 15.23 10.02 -0.80
CA THR A 180 15.33 11.48 -0.86
C THR A 180 14.33 11.99 -1.87
N GLU A 181 13.56 12.98 -1.48
CA GLU A 181 12.55 13.61 -2.33
C GLU A 181 12.96 15.05 -2.62
N THR A 182 13.04 15.41 -3.89
CA THR A 182 13.41 16.76 -4.29
C THR A 182 12.21 17.71 -4.27
N ASN A 183 10.99 17.20 -4.49
CA ASN A 183 9.79 18.02 -4.59
C ASN A 183 9.32 18.52 -3.20
N ALA A 184 9.36 17.64 -2.20
CA ALA A 184 9.06 17.97 -0.80
C ALA A 184 10.31 18.28 0.03
N GLN A 185 11.50 18.16 -0.55
CA GLN A 185 12.79 18.31 0.14
C GLN A 185 12.89 17.42 1.39
N ALA A 186 12.41 16.18 1.28
CA ALA A 186 12.31 15.23 2.39
C ALA A 186 13.37 14.12 2.28
N GLN A 187 13.70 13.52 3.43
CA GLN A 187 14.55 12.35 3.53
C GLN A 187 13.85 11.31 4.39
N THR A 188 13.81 10.06 3.91
CA THR A 188 13.20 8.94 4.62
C THR A 188 14.26 7.90 4.90
N LEU A 189 14.32 7.45 6.14
CA LEU A 189 15.15 6.32 6.56
C LEU A 189 14.27 5.37 7.36
N SER A 190 14.15 4.13 6.92
CA SER A 190 13.42 3.10 7.65
C SER A 190 14.18 1.77 7.68
N GLY A 191 13.89 0.96 8.68
CA GLY A 191 14.48 -0.35 8.88
C GLY A 191 13.46 -1.33 9.43
N ILE A 192 13.43 -2.53 8.88
CA ILE A 192 12.57 -3.62 9.32
C ILE A 192 13.45 -4.82 9.64
N VAL A 193 13.23 -5.42 10.80
CA VAL A 193 13.86 -6.67 11.23
C VAL A 193 12.75 -7.69 11.45
N ALA A 194 12.83 -8.82 10.75
CA ALA A 194 11.94 -9.94 10.95
C ALA A 194 12.77 -11.15 11.39
N VAL A 195 12.26 -11.89 12.37
CA VAL A 195 12.91 -13.09 12.90
C VAL A 195 11.90 -14.22 13.02
N GLN A 196 12.29 -15.41 12.56
CA GLN A 196 11.60 -16.65 12.88
C GLN A 196 12.35 -17.33 14.03
N PRO A 197 11.72 -17.46 15.21
CA PRO A 197 12.28 -18.29 16.26
C PRO A 197 12.38 -19.74 15.75
N THR A 198 13.55 -20.35 15.88
CA THR A 198 13.70 -21.79 15.63
C THR A 198 12.90 -22.58 16.66
N GLU A 199 12.17 -23.60 16.20
CA GLU A 199 11.36 -24.45 17.08
C GLU A 199 12.24 -25.16 18.11
N GLY A 200 11.87 -25.05 19.40
CA GLY A 200 12.62 -25.63 20.51
C GLY A 200 12.37 -24.99 21.89
N VAL A 201 11.65 -23.87 21.97
CA VAL A 201 11.36 -23.19 23.27
C VAL A 201 9.97 -23.55 23.84
N HIS A 202 9.15 -24.29 23.09
CA HIS A 202 7.92 -24.90 23.63
C HIS A 202 7.86 -26.37 23.21
N GLY A 203 7.95 -27.26 24.20
CA GLY A 203 7.69 -28.67 23.96
C GLY A 203 6.23 -28.87 23.58
N GLY A 204 5.95 -29.23 22.33
CA GLY A 204 4.68 -29.88 21.99
C GLY A 204 4.09 -29.65 20.60
N ASP A 205 4.32 -28.51 19.95
CA ASP A 205 3.53 -28.16 18.76
C ASP A 205 4.36 -28.24 17.46
N LYS A 206 3.78 -28.89 16.44
CA LYS A 206 4.39 -29.18 15.13
C LYS A 206 4.49 -27.90 14.27
N PRO A 207 5.44 -27.86 13.32
CA PRO A 207 5.63 -26.71 12.44
C PRO A 207 4.41 -26.43 11.57
N GLY A 208 3.96 -25.17 11.60
CA GLY A 208 2.97 -24.62 10.66
C GLY A 208 1.61 -24.23 11.23
N GLN A 209 1.35 -24.32 12.54
CA GLN A 209 0.11 -23.81 13.15
C GLN A 209 0.37 -22.71 14.17
N TRP A 210 0.25 -21.45 13.74
CA TRP A 210 0.10 -20.33 14.66
C TRP A 210 -1.40 -20.13 14.94
N SER A 211 -1.91 -20.71 16.03
CA SER A 211 -3.29 -20.41 16.46
C SER A 211 -3.29 -19.14 17.32
N ALA A 212 -3.88 -18.06 16.81
CA ALA A 212 -4.07 -16.79 17.52
C ALA A 212 -4.94 -16.91 18.80
N GLY A 213 -5.52 -18.07 19.08
CA GLY A 213 -6.48 -18.27 20.18
C GLY A 213 -5.88 -18.51 21.57
N LYS A 214 -4.56 -18.63 21.74
CA LYS A 214 -3.97 -19.08 23.02
C LYS A 214 -3.50 -17.97 23.97
N LEU A 215 -3.52 -16.70 23.55
CA LEU A 215 -3.02 -15.59 24.37
C LEU A 215 -4.06 -14.95 25.31
N LEU A 216 -5.34 -15.33 25.21
CA LEU A 216 -6.43 -14.74 26.02
C LEU A 216 -6.72 -15.48 27.34
N SER A 217 -6.06 -16.60 27.65
CA SER A 217 -6.28 -17.31 28.93
C SER A 217 -5.20 -17.05 30.00
N ALA A 218 -4.25 -16.14 29.75
CA ALA A 218 -3.17 -15.81 30.69
C ALA A 218 -3.33 -14.44 31.35
N ALA A 219 -4.50 -13.81 31.23
CA ALA A 219 -4.82 -12.53 31.85
C ALA A 219 -6.17 -12.58 32.58
N GLU A 220 -6.37 -13.63 33.39
CA GLU A 220 -7.15 -13.51 34.63
C GLU A 220 -6.26 -12.89 35.73
#